data_AF-A0A075HKQ7-F1
#
_entry.id   AF-A0A075HKQ7-F1
#
_cell.length_a   1.000
_cell.length_b   1.000
_cell.length_c   1.000
_cell.angle_alpha   90.00
_cell.angle_beta   90.00
_cell.angle_gamma   90.00
#
_symmetry.space_group_name_H-M   'P 1'
#
loop_
_entity.id
_entity.type
_entity.pdbx_description
1 polymer ?
#
loop_
_entity_poly.entity_id
_entity_poly.type
_entity_poly.pdbx_seq_one_letter_code
_entity_poly.pdbx_strand_id
1 'polypeptide(L)'
;MNPLLKVKQAYQDGILPEKEYSLITKRFPIVISGINRIETASGVNFPIAYVEPSVAISSSSPNSFEFGLLFARTIPIVAKNTLQVVIQISAPLVAYGLKGTIHAILAHEFLHYLELIRKISKMELLSDEISVNLFENIYADNERLFEPRAVFNDNTLLSHITKKFPAGFRDYKLEDKVIKYWIEENLPTTKIMLDTNTAKLSTDLISKMKLNPKLVSKIESFELKGSRLRKKILY
;
A
#
# COMPACT_ATOMS: atom_id res chain seq x y z
N MET A 1 16.88 -4.18 5.06
CA MET A 1 16.27 -3.34 6.12
C MET A 1 15.43 -4.25 7.00
N ASN A 2 15.43 -4.08 8.33
CA ASN A 2 14.53 -4.83 9.20
C ASN A 2 13.11 -4.22 9.12
N PRO A 3 12.10 -4.92 8.55
CA PRO A 3 10.76 -4.35 8.38
C PRO A 3 10.04 -4.02 9.69
N LEU A 4 10.45 -4.64 10.81
CA LEU A 4 9.87 -4.42 12.14
C LEU A 4 10.65 -3.41 12.98
N LEU A 5 11.63 -2.69 12.41
CA LEU A 5 12.47 -1.75 13.17
C LEU A 5 11.64 -0.73 13.96
N LYS A 6 10.65 -0.09 13.31
CA LYS A 6 9.77 0.89 13.97
C LYS A 6 8.89 0.28 15.05
N VAL A 7 8.40 -0.95 14.84
CA VAL A 7 7.62 -1.69 15.84
C VAL A 7 8.46 -2.02 17.06
N LYS A 8 9.72 -2.43 16.86
CA LYS A 8 10.67 -2.68 17.94
C LYS A 8 10.98 -1.40 18.71
N GLN A 9 11.22 -0.29 18.02
CA GLN A 9 11.47 1.00 18.66
C GLN A 9 10.26 1.47 19.49
N ALA A 10 9.05 1.43 18.92
CA ALA A 10 7.84 1.80 19.66
C ALA A 10 7.61 0.96 20.92
N TYR A 11 7.97 -0.33 20.90
CA TYR A 11 7.95 -1.17 22.10
C TYR A 11 9.02 -0.73 23.12
N GLN A 12 10.25 -0.50 22.67
CA GLN A 12 11.35 -0.06 23.54
C GLN A 12 11.10 1.31 24.17
N ASP A 13 10.40 2.19 23.46
CA ASP A 13 10.04 3.53 23.92
C ASP A 13 8.76 3.55 24.80
N GLY A 14 8.16 2.38 25.06
CA GLY A 14 6.95 2.25 25.88
C GLY A 14 5.65 2.72 25.20
N ILE A 15 5.70 3.02 23.90
CA ILE A 15 4.56 3.48 23.10
C ILE A 15 3.63 2.31 22.71
N LEU A 16 4.22 1.15 22.45
CA LEU A 16 3.49 -0.06 22.06
C LEU A 16 3.59 -1.11 23.18
N PRO A 17 2.48 -1.62 23.74
CA PRO A 17 2.57 -2.60 24.82
C PRO A 17 3.11 -3.96 24.34
N GLU A 18 3.65 -4.75 25.29
CA GLU A 18 4.29 -6.04 25.00
C GLU A 18 3.36 -7.05 24.31
N LYS A 19 2.08 -7.06 24.70
CA LYS A 19 1.06 -7.94 24.14
C LYS A 19 0.91 -7.72 22.64
N GLU A 20 0.80 -6.47 22.21
CA GLU A 20 0.65 -6.09 20.81
C GLU A 20 1.96 -6.29 20.04
N TYR A 21 3.10 -5.90 20.61
CA TYR A 21 4.42 -6.17 20.03
C TYR A 21 4.63 -7.66 19.75
N SER A 22 4.30 -8.52 20.72
CA SER A 22 4.41 -9.98 20.61
C SER A 22 3.47 -10.53 19.55
N LEU A 23 2.23 -10.04 19.51
CA LEU A 23 1.24 -10.45 18.51
C LEU A 23 1.67 -10.08 17.09
N ILE A 24 2.16 -8.85 16.88
CA ILE A 24 2.66 -8.37 15.58
C ILE A 24 3.85 -9.22 15.14
N THR A 25 4.83 -9.43 16.02
CA THR A 25 6.03 -10.22 15.72
C THR A 25 5.66 -11.67 15.37
N LYS A 26 4.76 -12.29 16.15
CA LYS A 26 4.25 -13.65 15.90
C LYS A 26 3.54 -13.78 14.54
N ARG A 27 2.81 -12.76 14.12
CA ARG A 27 2.00 -12.79 12.88
C ARG A 27 2.74 -12.24 11.65
N PHE A 28 3.84 -11.54 11.83
CA PHE A 28 4.64 -10.99 10.73
C PHE A 28 5.03 -12.00 9.65
N PRO A 29 5.29 -13.30 9.93
CA PRO A 29 5.50 -14.29 8.88
C PRO A 29 4.37 -14.39 7.82
N ILE A 30 3.13 -13.99 8.16
CA ILE A 30 2.01 -13.93 7.21
C ILE A 30 2.26 -12.85 6.14
N VAL A 31 2.83 -11.71 6.53
CA VAL A 31 3.23 -10.62 5.64
C VAL A 31 4.33 -11.09 4.71
N ILE A 32 5.38 -11.71 5.24
CA ILE A 32 6.49 -12.27 4.44
C ILE A 32 5.98 -13.29 3.43
N SER A 33 5.09 -14.20 3.86
CA SER A 33 4.43 -15.14 2.94
C SER A 33 3.61 -14.44 1.85
N GLY A 34 2.97 -13.32 2.17
CA GLY A 34 2.21 -12.53 1.19
C GLY A 34 3.13 -11.86 0.17
N ILE A 35 4.22 -11.25 0.62
CA ILE A 35 5.26 -10.66 -0.23
C ILE A 35 5.83 -11.70 -1.18
N ASN A 36 6.33 -12.84 -0.66
CA ASN A 36 6.92 -13.89 -1.49
C ASN A 36 5.93 -14.41 -2.55
N ARG A 37 4.64 -14.51 -2.18
CA ARG A 37 3.59 -14.91 -3.11
C ARG A 37 3.39 -13.89 -4.23
N ILE A 38 3.38 -12.60 -3.91
CA ILE A 38 3.25 -11.51 -4.89
C ILE A 38 4.44 -11.48 -5.83
N GLU A 39 5.66 -11.63 -5.30
CA GLU A 39 6.89 -11.69 -6.11
C GLU A 39 6.88 -12.88 -7.07
N THR A 40 6.50 -14.06 -6.57
CA THR A 40 6.36 -15.27 -7.39
C THR A 40 5.28 -15.09 -8.46
N ALA A 41 4.15 -14.48 -8.09
CA ALA A 41 3.01 -14.35 -8.98
C ALA A 41 3.20 -13.30 -10.09
N SER A 42 4.04 -12.29 -9.84
CA SER A 42 4.32 -11.20 -10.78
C SER A 42 5.66 -11.35 -11.51
N GLY A 43 6.62 -12.07 -10.93
CA GLY A 43 8.01 -12.11 -11.39
C GLY A 43 8.74 -10.78 -11.18
N VAL A 44 8.28 -9.97 -10.23
CA VAL A 44 8.84 -8.65 -9.88
C VAL A 44 9.07 -8.59 -8.38
N ASN A 45 10.24 -8.12 -7.95
CA ASN A 45 10.53 -7.95 -6.52
C ASN A 45 9.58 -6.92 -5.91
N PHE A 46 9.12 -7.20 -4.70
CA PHE A 46 8.29 -6.31 -3.92
C PHE A 46 9.13 -5.09 -3.50
N PRO A 47 8.58 -3.87 -3.51
CA PRO A 47 9.30 -2.71 -3.02
C PRO A 47 9.64 -2.88 -1.54
N ILE A 48 10.56 -2.05 -1.04
CA ILE A 48 10.87 -2.04 0.40
C ILE A 48 9.56 -1.81 1.17
N ALA A 49 9.32 -2.67 2.15
CA ALA A 49 8.15 -2.59 3.02
C ALA A 49 8.57 -2.58 4.49
N TYR A 50 7.76 -1.91 5.31
CA TYR A 50 7.96 -1.87 6.77
C TYR A 50 6.62 -1.79 7.49
N VAL A 51 6.63 -2.19 8.76
CA VAL A 51 5.46 -2.09 9.62
C VAL A 51 5.52 -0.80 10.43
N GLU A 52 4.50 0.05 10.26
CA GLU A 52 4.29 1.23 11.08
C GLU A 52 3.58 0.81 12.39
N PRO A 53 4.08 1.18 13.57
CA PRO A 53 3.48 0.84 14.86
C PRO A 53 2.12 1.51 15.11
N SER A 54 1.53 2.21 14.14
CA SER A 54 0.24 2.87 14.22
C SER A 54 -0.68 2.49 13.06
N VAL A 55 -1.96 2.86 13.17
CA VAL A 55 -2.89 2.93 12.03
C VAL A 55 -3.19 4.38 11.69
N ALA A 56 -3.23 4.67 10.39
CA ALA A 56 -3.61 5.99 9.91
C ALA A 56 -5.14 6.09 9.81
N ILE A 57 -5.67 7.19 10.34
CA ILE A 57 -7.09 7.54 10.35
C ILE A 57 -7.25 8.74 9.42
N SER A 58 -7.98 8.55 8.32
CA SER A 58 -8.34 9.64 7.41
C SER A 58 -9.66 10.26 7.83
N SER A 59 -9.73 11.59 7.90
CA SER A 59 -10.99 12.33 8.11
C SER A 59 -11.25 13.23 6.92
N SER A 60 -12.49 13.21 6.41
CA SER A 60 -12.93 14.11 5.32
C SER A 60 -13.03 15.59 5.77
N SER A 61 -13.11 15.85 7.08
CA SER A 61 -13.01 17.18 7.68
C SER A 61 -12.65 17.07 9.17
N PRO A 62 -12.13 18.12 9.82
CA PRO A 62 -11.82 18.11 11.26
C PRO A 62 -13.01 17.77 12.18
N ASN A 63 -14.24 17.86 11.66
CA ASN A 63 -15.50 17.68 12.40
C ASN A 63 -16.40 16.55 11.84
N SER A 64 -15.93 15.74 10.89
CA SER A 64 -16.73 14.60 10.39
C SER A 64 -16.45 13.33 11.21
N PHE A 65 -17.53 12.63 11.58
CA PHE A 65 -17.47 11.32 12.24
C PHE A 65 -17.18 10.16 11.27
N GLU A 66 -17.19 10.43 9.96
CA GLU A 66 -16.79 9.48 8.94
C GLU A 66 -15.27 9.49 8.79
N PHE A 67 -14.60 8.49 9.36
CA PHE A 67 -13.18 8.28 9.20
C PHE A 67 -12.86 6.95 8.52
N GLY A 68 -11.84 6.95 7.64
CA GLY A 68 -11.33 5.76 6.97
C GLY A 68 -10.08 5.22 7.68
N LEU A 69 -9.98 3.89 7.80
CA LEU A 69 -8.76 3.25 8.30
C LEU A 69 -7.84 2.86 7.14
N LEU A 70 -6.63 3.39 7.14
CA LEU A 70 -5.62 3.09 6.13
C LEU A 70 -4.70 1.98 6.63
N PHE A 71 -4.94 0.77 6.14
CA PHE A 71 -4.21 -0.43 6.60
C PHE A 71 -2.83 -0.62 5.99
N ALA A 72 -2.61 -0.09 4.79
CA ALA A 72 -1.31 -0.01 4.14
C ALA A 72 -1.30 1.19 3.19
N ARG A 73 -0.11 1.66 2.83
CA ARG A 73 0.07 2.81 1.94
C ARG A 73 1.34 2.66 1.10
N THR A 74 1.22 2.90 -0.18
CA THR A 74 2.34 3.11 -1.10
C THR A 74 2.77 4.56 -1.05
N ILE A 75 3.94 4.84 -0.47
CA ILE A 75 4.42 6.20 -0.25
C ILE A 75 5.78 6.46 -0.92
N PRO A 76 5.94 7.58 -1.65
CA PRO A 76 7.25 8.07 -2.02
C PRO A 76 7.96 8.66 -0.79
N ILE A 77 9.24 8.33 -0.61
CA ILE A 77 10.11 8.88 0.42
C ILE A 77 11.41 9.37 -0.21
N VAL A 78 12.02 10.39 0.39
CA VAL A 78 13.36 10.85 0.01
C VAL A 78 14.37 10.23 0.96
N ALA A 79 15.26 9.40 0.43
CA ALA A 79 16.35 8.79 1.18
C ALA A 79 17.66 9.02 0.46
N LYS A 80 18.66 9.57 1.16
CA LYS A 80 19.98 9.89 0.60
C LYS A 80 19.89 10.69 -0.71
N ASN A 81 19.02 11.70 -0.74
CA ASN A 81 18.79 12.55 -1.91
C ASN A 81 18.26 11.83 -3.16
N THR A 82 17.67 10.65 -2.99
CA THR A 82 17.02 9.87 -4.05
C THR A 82 15.57 9.57 -3.67
N LEU A 83 14.67 9.63 -4.64
CA LEU A 83 13.28 9.21 -4.49
C LEU A 83 13.23 7.67 -4.41
N GLN A 84 12.54 7.15 -3.40
CA GLN A 84 12.25 5.73 -3.25
C GLN A 84 10.76 5.56 -2.99
N VAL A 85 10.17 4.49 -3.53
CA VAL A 85 8.77 4.15 -3.23
C VAL A 85 8.77 2.96 -2.28
N VAL A 86 8.05 3.08 -1.17
CA VAL A 86 7.97 2.05 -0.14
C VAL A 86 6.51 1.73 0.17
N ILE A 87 6.26 0.51 0.64
CA ILE A 87 4.94 0.12 1.15
C ILE A 87 4.98 0.11 2.67
N GLN A 88 4.25 1.04 3.27
CA GLN A 88 4.01 1.07 4.71
C GLN A 88 2.83 0.17 5.05
N ILE A 89 2.99 -0.73 6.02
CA ILE A 89 1.97 -1.66 6.49
C ILE A 89 1.62 -1.27 7.93
N SER A 90 0.34 -1.07 8.25
CA SER A 90 -0.06 -0.75 9.62
C SER A 90 0.10 -1.98 10.55
N ALA A 91 0.57 -1.76 11.77
CA ALA A 91 0.65 -2.80 12.79
C ALA A 91 -0.71 -3.50 13.07
N PRO A 92 -1.85 -2.78 13.10
CA PRO A 92 -3.16 -3.41 13.29
C PRO A 92 -3.55 -4.39 12.18
N LEU A 93 -3.16 -4.12 10.93
CA LEU A 93 -3.34 -5.08 9.84
C LEU A 93 -2.60 -6.38 10.13
N VAL A 94 -1.36 -6.30 10.62
CA VAL A 94 -0.55 -7.49 10.96
C VAL A 94 -1.15 -8.24 12.16
N ALA A 95 -1.58 -7.50 13.18
CA ALA A 95 -2.12 -8.05 14.43
C ALA A 95 -3.47 -8.76 14.22
N TYR A 96 -4.38 -8.17 13.45
CA TYR A 96 -5.79 -8.59 13.41
C TYR A 96 -6.25 -9.09 12.04
N GLY A 97 -5.54 -8.74 10.95
CA GLY A 97 -5.90 -9.10 9.58
C GLY A 97 -5.82 -10.60 9.33
N LEU A 98 -6.85 -11.17 8.69
CA LEU A 98 -6.79 -12.55 8.21
C LEU A 98 -5.72 -12.68 7.11
N LYS A 99 -5.14 -13.88 6.95
CA LYS A 99 -4.12 -14.15 5.92
C LYS A 99 -4.56 -13.67 4.53
N GLY A 100 -5.77 -14.01 4.11
CA GLY A 100 -6.32 -13.57 2.82
C GLY A 100 -6.44 -12.05 2.70
N THR A 101 -6.85 -11.37 3.78
CA THR A 101 -6.96 -9.90 3.85
C THR A 101 -5.59 -9.23 3.75
N ILE A 102 -4.60 -9.71 4.52
CA ILE A 102 -3.22 -9.19 4.45
C ILE A 102 -2.67 -9.36 3.04
N HIS A 103 -2.85 -10.54 2.43
CA HIS A 103 -2.35 -10.81 1.07
C HIS A 103 -3.04 -9.93 0.02
N ALA A 104 -4.35 -9.71 0.15
CA ALA A 104 -5.11 -8.85 -0.75
C ALA A 104 -4.64 -7.39 -0.68
N ILE A 105 -4.49 -6.83 0.53
CA ILE A 105 -4.02 -5.46 0.72
C ILE A 105 -2.60 -5.30 0.18
N LEU A 106 -1.68 -6.21 0.49
CA LEU A 106 -0.31 -6.14 -0.03
C LEU A 106 -0.27 -6.17 -1.55
N ALA A 107 -1.11 -6.99 -2.18
CA ALA A 107 -1.17 -7.05 -3.65
C ALA A 107 -1.79 -5.80 -4.25
N HIS A 108 -2.79 -5.21 -3.59
CA HIS A 108 -3.38 -3.93 -4.00
C HIS A 108 -2.37 -2.79 -3.93
N GLU A 109 -1.64 -2.65 -2.81
CA GLU A 109 -0.55 -1.67 -2.69
C GLU A 109 0.57 -1.93 -3.72
N PHE A 110 0.85 -3.19 -4.04
CA PHE A 110 1.81 -3.50 -5.10
C PHE A 110 1.36 -2.99 -6.47
N LEU A 111 0.06 -3.02 -6.79
CA LEU A 111 -0.47 -2.43 -8.02
C LEU A 111 -0.29 -0.90 -8.02
N HIS A 112 -0.53 -0.24 -6.87
CA HIS A 112 -0.24 1.20 -6.72
C HIS A 112 1.24 1.51 -6.91
N TYR A 113 2.13 0.68 -6.38
CA TYR A 113 3.57 0.81 -6.61
C TYR A 113 3.92 0.73 -8.09
N LEU A 114 3.43 -0.29 -8.82
CA LEU A 114 3.69 -0.42 -10.26
C LEU A 114 3.16 0.78 -11.04
N GLU A 115 1.97 1.29 -10.69
CA GLU A 115 1.37 2.46 -11.32
C GLU A 115 2.18 3.73 -11.07
N LEU A 116 2.68 3.94 -9.85
CA LEU A 116 3.54 5.07 -9.54
C LEU A 116 4.86 5.01 -10.33
N ILE A 117 5.51 3.84 -10.38
CA ILE A 117 6.74 3.65 -11.16
C ILE A 117 6.47 3.85 -12.66
N ARG A 118 5.33 3.40 -13.19
CA ARG A 118 4.92 3.64 -14.59
C ARG A 118 4.84 5.13 -14.88
N LYS A 119 4.13 5.91 -14.06
CA LYS A 119 3.99 7.37 -14.21
C LYS A 119 5.34 8.08 -14.14
N ILE A 120 6.19 7.69 -13.19
CA ILE A 120 7.56 8.21 -13.05
C ILE A 120 8.38 7.90 -14.32
N SER A 121 8.34 6.66 -14.80
CA SER A 121 9.11 6.22 -15.97
C SER A 121 8.70 6.92 -17.27
N LYS A 122 7.44 7.32 -17.40
CA LYS A 122 6.91 8.03 -18.57
C LYS A 122 6.95 9.56 -18.42
N MET A 123 7.50 10.06 -17.31
CA MET A 123 7.51 11.50 -16.98
C MET A 123 6.10 12.13 -16.95
N GLU A 124 5.06 11.34 -16.70
CA GLU A 124 3.66 11.80 -16.65
C GLU A 124 3.35 12.66 -15.40
N LEU A 125 4.31 12.81 -14.49
CA LEU A 125 4.17 13.58 -13.24
C LEU A 125 4.73 15.01 -13.35
N LEU A 126 5.19 15.49 -14.51
CA LEU A 126 5.98 16.72 -14.66
C LEU A 126 5.21 18.00 -15.06
N SER A 127 3.94 18.20 -14.67
CA SER A 127 3.25 19.50 -14.86
C SER A 127 3.14 20.31 -13.55
N ASP A 128 3.26 21.64 -13.64
CA ASP A 128 3.34 22.63 -12.55
C ASP A 128 2.15 22.73 -11.57
N GLU A 129 1.25 21.74 -11.57
CA GLU A 129 0.18 21.58 -10.58
C GLU A 129 0.25 20.18 -9.95
N ILE A 130 1.39 19.82 -9.37
CA ILE A 130 1.50 18.62 -8.54
C ILE A 130 0.85 18.87 -7.17
N SER A 131 -0.43 19.25 -7.17
CA SER A 131 -1.40 18.77 -6.18
C SER A 131 -1.87 17.40 -6.63
N VAL A 132 -0.92 16.48 -6.90
CA VAL A 132 -1.30 15.09 -7.08
C VAL A 132 -1.71 14.63 -5.70
N ASN A 133 -3.01 14.47 -5.52
CA ASN A 133 -3.63 13.78 -4.41
C ASN A 133 -3.17 12.32 -4.40
N LEU A 134 -1.87 12.10 -4.15
CA LEU A 134 -1.20 10.80 -3.96
C LEU A 134 -1.89 10.00 -2.85
N PHE A 135 -2.70 10.68 -2.03
CA PHE A 135 -3.44 10.11 -0.90
C PHE A 135 -4.97 10.10 -1.09
N GLU A 136 -5.60 10.92 -1.96
CA GLU A 136 -7.06 10.79 -2.21
C GLU A 136 -7.42 9.60 -3.13
N ASN A 137 -6.48 9.16 -3.97
CA ASN A 137 -6.71 8.02 -4.87
C ASN A 137 -6.85 6.66 -4.14
N ILE A 138 -6.74 6.61 -2.81
CA ILE A 138 -6.97 5.38 -2.03
C ILE A 138 -8.43 4.91 -2.15
N TYR A 139 -9.38 5.81 -2.42
CA TYR A 139 -10.81 5.47 -2.48
C TYR A 139 -11.47 5.62 -3.87
N ALA A 140 -10.88 6.36 -4.80
CA ALA A 140 -11.51 6.66 -6.11
C ALA A 140 -10.94 5.85 -7.30
N ASP A 141 -9.83 5.14 -7.15
CA ASP A 141 -8.94 4.84 -8.31
C ASP A 141 -9.03 3.39 -8.83
N ASN A 142 -10.23 2.82 -8.89
CA ASN A 142 -10.43 1.52 -9.56
C ASN A 142 -10.27 1.62 -11.10
N GLU A 143 -10.38 2.81 -11.69
CA GLU A 143 -10.34 2.98 -13.15
C GLU A 143 -8.91 3.13 -13.74
N ARG A 144 -7.89 3.40 -12.91
CA ARG A 144 -6.52 3.70 -13.40
C ARG A 144 -5.45 2.72 -12.95
N LEU A 145 -5.77 1.72 -12.14
CA LEU A 145 -4.82 0.69 -11.73
C LEU A 145 -4.56 -0.34 -12.84
N PHE A 146 -3.41 -1.01 -12.75
CA PHE A 146 -3.14 -2.21 -13.53
C PHE A 146 -4.22 -3.27 -13.31
N GLU A 147 -4.72 -3.87 -14.40
CA GLU A 147 -5.59 -5.04 -14.33
C GLU A 147 -4.88 -6.17 -13.55
N PRO A 148 -5.40 -6.64 -12.40
CA PRO A 148 -4.70 -7.62 -11.57
C PRO A 148 -4.33 -8.90 -12.34
N ARG A 149 -5.16 -9.34 -13.29
CA ARG A 149 -4.88 -10.52 -14.14
C ARG A 149 -3.72 -10.30 -15.13
N ALA A 150 -3.39 -9.04 -15.43
CA ALA A 150 -2.21 -8.72 -16.22
C ALA A 150 -0.94 -8.93 -15.39
N VAL A 151 -0.97 -8.62 -14.09
CA VAL A 151 0.19 -8.65 -13.20
C VAL A 151 0.38 -10.02 -12.55
N PHE A 152 -0.66 -10.63 -12.02
CA PHE A 152 -0.57 -11.86 -11.23
C PHE A 152 -1.02 -13.09 -12.00
N ASN A 153 -0.28 -14.20 -11.86
CA ASN A 153 -0.66 -15.53 -12.36
C ASN A 153 -1.25 -16.45 -11.25
N ASP A 154 -1.51 -15.92 -10.05
CA ASP A 154 -2.05 -16.66 -8.91
C ASP A 154 -3.57 -16.44 -8.75
N ASN A 155 -4.36 -17.48 -9.06
CA ASN A 155 -5.83 -17.41 -9.05
C ASN A 155 -6.43 -17.11 -7.67
N THR A 156 -5.81 -17.60 -6.59
CA THR A 156 -6.31 -17.35 -5.24
C THR A 156 -6.01 -15.92 -4.80
N LEU A 157 -4.84 -15.37 -5.16
CA LEU A 157 -4.51 -13.96 -4.93
C LEU A 157 -5.47 -13.05 -5.70
N LEU A 158 -5.71 -13.35 -6.98
CA LEU A 158 -6.70 -12.66 -7.80
C LEU A 158 -8.10 -12.70 -7.16
N SER A 159 -8.54 -13.88 -6.69
CA SER A 159 -9.83 -14.01 -6.00
C SER A 159 -9.91 -13.16 -4.72
N HIS A 160 -8.82 -13.11 -3.93
CA HIS A 160 -8.77 -12.29 -2.73
C HIS A 160 -8.86 -10.80 -3.05
N ILE A 161 -8.14 -10.32 -4.07
CA ILE A 161 -8.21 -8.92 -4.51
C ILE A 161 -9.64 -8.58 -4.97
N THR A 162 -10.20 -9.36 -5.90
CA THR A 162 -11.54 -9.06 -6.46
C THR A 162 -12.64 -9.09 -5.40
N LYS A 163 -12.57 -10.01 -4.42
CA LYS A 163 -13.57 -10.08 -3.34
C LYS A 163 -13.45 -8.96 -2.32
N LYS A 164 -12.24 -8.47 -2.06
CA LYS A 164 -11.96 -7.46 -1.02
C LYS A 164 -11.99 -6.02 -1.54
N PHE A 165 -11.85 -5.83 -2.85
CA PHE A 165 -11.77 -4.53 -3.51
C PHE A 165 -12.78 -4.33 -4.66
N PRO A 166 -14.09 -4.61 -4.49
CA PRO A 166 -15.06 -4.41 -5.58
C PRO A 166 -15.25 -2.92 -5.95
N ALA A 167 -15.16 -2.01 -4.97
CA ALA A 167 -15.29 -0.55 -5.14
C ALA A 167 -14.46 0.21 -4.08
N GLY A 168 -13.29 -0.35 -3.74
CA GLY A 168 -12.51 0.01 -2.54
C GLY A 168 -12.45 -1.14 -1.53
N PHE A 169 -11.49 -1.06 -0.60
CA PHE A 169 -11.31 -2.07 0.44
C PHE A 169 -12.51 -2.12 1.38
N ARG A 170 -13.07 -3.31 1.62
CA ARG A 170 -14.08 -3.52 2.67
C ARG A 170 -13.79 -4.78 3.48
N ASP A 171 -13.48 -4.61 4.75
CA ASP A 171 -13.39 -5.70 5.71
C ASP A 171 -13.88 -5.24 7.08
N TYR A 172 -15.21 -5.11 7.24
CA TYR A 172 -15.84 -4.65 8.47
C TYR A 172 -15.38 -5.42 9.71
N LYS A 173 -15.09 -6.72 9.59
CA LYS A 173 -14.58 -7.53 10.71
C LYS A 173 -13.16 -7.13 11.14
N LEU A 174 -12.32 -6.70 10.20
CA LEU A 174 -11.01 -6.15 10.53
C LEU A 174 -11.16 -4.75 11.13
N GLU A 175 -11.99 -3.90 10.51
CA GLU A 175 -12.27 -2.55 10.99
C GLU A 175 -12.81 -2.57 12.43
N ASP A 176 -13.83 -3.37 12.73
CA ASP A 176 -14.40 -3.54 14.07
C ASP A 176 -13.33 -3.96 15.09
N LYS A 177 -12.44 -4.88 14.71
CA LYS A 177 -11.35 -5.33 15.59
C LYS A 177 -10.35 -4.21 15.86
N VAL A 178 -10.05 -3.40 14.86
CA VAL A 178 -9.09 -2.30 14.99
C VAL A 178 -9.71 -1.18 15.81
N ILE A 179 -10.98 -0.86 15.59
CA ILE A 179 -11.71 0.10 16.43
C ILE A 179 -11.66 -0.36 17.89
N LYS A 180 -12.14 -1.59 18.15
CA LYS A 180 -12.28 -2.12 19.51
C LYS A 180 -10.97 -2.38 20.24
N TYR A 181 -10.01 -3.03 19.58
CA TYR A 181 -8.80 -3.51 20.26
C TYR A 181 -7.58 -2.63 20.03
N TRP A 182 -7.71 -1.56 19.25
CA TRP A 182 -6.61 -0.63 19.01
C TRP A 182 -6.98 0.81 19.32
N ILE A 183 -8.04 1.33 18.70
CA ILE A 183 -8.40 2.74 18.84
C ILE A 183 -8.99 3.00 20.22
N GLU A 184 -9.97 2.20 20.66
CA GLU A 184 -10.59 2.33 21.99
C GLU A 184 -9.60 2.06 23.13
N GLU A 185 -8.58 1.23 22.88
CA GLU A 185 -7.49 0.94 23.82
C GLU A 185 -6.38 2.03 23.80
N ASN A 186 -6.59 3.14 23.09
CA ASN A 186 -5.65 4.26 22.96
C ASN A 186 -4.24 3.85 22.44
N LEU A 187 -4.18 2.82 21.61
CA LEU A 187 -2.95 2.43 20.93
C LEU A 187 -2.59 3.44 19.83
N PRO A 188 -1.34 3.44 19.32
CA PRO A 188 -0.86 4.50 18.45
C PRO A 188 -1.69 4.67 17.18
N THR A 189 -2.14 5.89 16.91
CA THR A 189 -2.85 6.27 15.69
C THR A 189 -2.20 7.51 15.07
N THR A 190 -2.41 7.71 13.76
CA THR A 190 -1.91 8.90 13.06
C THR A 190 -3.05 9.52 12.27
N LYS A 191 -3.33 10.80 12.49
CA LYS A 191 -4.37 11.51 11.75
C LYS A 191 -3.82 11.98 10.40
N ILE A 192 -4.60 11.79 9.34
CA ILE A 192 -4.28 12.26 8.00
C ILE A 192 -5.47 13.03 7.45
N MET A 193 -5.23 14.27 7.07
CA MET A 193 -6.18 15.09 6.32
C MET A 193 -6.07 14.74 4.83
N LEU A 194 -7.17 14.35 4.19
CA LEU A 194 -7.17 13.89 2.80
C LEU A 194 -6.98 15.05 1.81
N ASP A 195 -7.55 16.21 2.13
CA ASP A 195 -7.59 17.44 1.33
C ASP A 195 -6.25 18.18 1.26
N THR A 196 -5.35 17.98 2.23
CA THR A 196 -4.06 18.69 2.29
C THR A 196 -2.85 17.83 1.97
N ASN A 197 -3.01 16.52 1.75
CA ASN A 197 -1.89 15.60 1.62
C ASN A 197 -1.37 15.56 0.17
N THR A 198 -0.80 16.68 -0.27
CA THR A 198 -0.13 16.79 -1.57
C THR A 198 1.38 16.64 -1.36
N ALA A 199 1.92 15.46 -1.67
CA ALA A 199 3.37 15.31 -1.71
C ALA A 199 3.88 15.85 -3.05
N LYS A 200 4.40 17.08 -3.06
CA LYS A 200 5.09 17.64 -4.22
C LYS A 200 6.38 16.85 -4.48
N LEU A 201 6.36 16.02 -5.53
CA LEU A 201 7.56 15.33 -6.00
C LEU A 201 8.37 16.28 -6.86
N SER A 202 9.55 16.69 -6.41
CA SER A 202 10.41 17.56 -7.21
C SER A 202 10.90 16.81 -8.46
N THR A 203 10.86 17.49 -9.60
CA THR A 203 11.36 16.99 -10.89
C THR A 203 12.84 16.57 -10.82
N ASP A 204 13.64 17.30 -10.04
CA ASP A 204 15.05 16.98 -9.76
C ASP A 204 15.21 15.60 -9.10
N LEU A 205 14.47 15.31 -8.02
CA LEU A 205 14.49 14.00 -7.36
C LEU A 205 13.99 12.86 -8.26
N ILE A 206 12.99 13.13 -9.12
CA ILE A 206 12.51 12.16 -10.11
C ILE A 206 13.61 11.84 -11.11
N SER A 207 14.30 12.86 -11.66
CA SER A 207 15.38 12.68 -12.64
C SER A 207 16.57 11.89 -12.07
N LYS A 208 16.81 12.00 -10.77
CA LYS A 208 17.88 11.28 -10.04
C LYS A 208 17.49 9.85 -9.65
N MET A 209 16.22 9.48 -9.78
CA MET A 209 15.74 8.15 -9.46
C MET A 209 16.27 7.14 -10.49
N LYS A 210 17.08 6.19 -10.03
CA LYS A 210 17.56 5.08 -10.88
C LYS A 210 16.50 3.98 -10.91
N LEU A 211 15.67 3.98 -11.95
CA LEU A 211 14.73 2.90 -12.20
C LEU A 211 15.46 1.66 -12.72
N ASN A 212 15.10 0.49 -12.19
CA ASN A 212 15.61 -0.78 -12.68
C ASN A 212 15.05 -1.06 -14.09
N PRO A 213 15.87 -1.19 -15.15
CA PRO A 213 15.37 -1.42 -16.51
C PRO A 213 14.52 -2.69 -16.63
N LYS A 214 14.82 -3.74 -15.85
CA LYS A 214 14.01 -4.97 -15.83
C LYS A 214 12.61 -4.72 -15.28
N LEU A 215 12.48 -3.85 -14.28
CA LEU A 215 11.18 -3.46 -13.73
C LEU A 215 10.37 -2.66 -14.76
N VAL A 216 11.00 -1.69 -15.43
CA VAL A 216 10.35 -0.88 -16.48
C VAL A 216 9.84 -1.77 -17.61
N SER A 217 10.67 -2.69 -18.12
CA SER A 217 10.24 -3.65 -19.14
C SER A 217 9.09 -4.57 -18.69
N LYS A 218 9.07 -4.97 -17.42
CA LYS A 218 7.96 -5.75 -16.86
C LYS A 218 6.67 -4.95 -16.80
N ILE A 219 6.74 -3.69 -16.40
CA ILE A 219 5.60 -2.76 -16.37
C ILE A 219 4.99 -2.62 -17.77
N GLU A 220 5.82 -2.40 -18.80
CA GLU A 220 5.36 -2.33 -20.20
C GLU A 220 4.65 -3.64 -20.63
N SER A 221 5.20 -4.79 -20.26
CA SER A 221 4.60 -6.09 -20.54
C SER A 221 3.21 -6.24 -19.88
N PHE A 222 3.05 -5.76 -18.64
CA PHE A 222 1.77 -5.75 -17.94
C PHE A 222 0.76 -4.81 -18.62
N GLU A 223 1.18 -3.62 -19.09
CA GLU A 223 0.31 -2.68 -19.81
C GLU A 223 -0.23 -3.29 -21.11
N LEU A 224 0.64 -3.96 -21.87
CA LEU A 224 0.26 -4.66 -23.10
C LEU A 224 -0.72 -5.79 -22.82
N LYS A 225 -0.47 -6.60 -21.79
CA LYS A 225 -1.36 -7.71 -21.40
C LYS A 225 -2.72 -7.18 -20.91
N GLY A 226 -2.73 -6.14 -20.08
CA GLY A 226 -3.94 -5.50 -19.59
C GLY A 226 -4.80 -4.91 -20.71
N SER A 227 -4.17 -4.26 -21.69
CA SER A 227 -4.85 -3.71 -22.86
C SER A 227 -5.51 -4.79 -23.72
N ARG A 228 -4.86 -5.96 -23.88
CA ARG A 228 -5.45 -7.11 -24.57
C ARG A 228 -6.64 -7.70 -23.81
N LEU A 229 -6.56 -7.77 -22.48
CA LEU A 229 -7.66 -8.27 -21.64
C LEU A 229 -8.90 -7.37 -21.73
N ARG A 230 -8.73 -6.03 -21.70
CA ARG A 230 -9.84 -5.08 -21.86
C ARG A 230 -10.53 -5.20 -23.23
N LYS A 231 -9.76 -5.36 -24.31
CA LYS A 231 -10.33 -5.55 -25.66
C LYS A 231 -11.18 -6.81 -25.78
N LYS A 232 -10.82 -7.91 -25.08
CA LYS A 232 -11.58 -9.17 -25.09
C LYS A 232 -12.93 -9.10 -24.38
N ILE A 233 -13.19 -8.07 -23.56
CA ILE A 233 -14.47 -7.89 -22.85
C ILE A 233 -15.49 -7.15 -23.73
N LEU A 234 -15.02 -6.43 -24.75
CA LEU A 234 -15.82 -5.59 -25.64
C LEU A 234 -16.31 -6.31 -26.92
N TYR A 235 -15.91 -7.57 -27.13
CA TYR A 235 -16.35 -8.45 -28.21
C TYR A 235 -17.00 -9.69 -27.61
#